data_AF-A0A5K1FG25-F1
#
_entry.id   AF-A0A5K1FG25-F1
#
_cell.length_a   1.000
_cell.length_b   1.000
_cell.length_c   1.000
_cell.angle_alpha   90.00
_cell.angle_beta   90.00
_cell.angle_gamma   90.00
#
_symmetry.space_group_name_H-M   'P 1'
#
loop_
_entity.id
_entity.type
_entity.pdbx_description
1 polymer ?
#
loop_
_entity_poly.entity_id
_entity_poly.type
_entity_poly.pdbx_seq_one_letter_code
_entity_poly.pdbx_strand_id
1 'polypeptide(L)'
;LPCRAMIVSALLTSVGINLGLCILFYALYSILRKQPWNVHVYVPRLVAEKKVKEGGHFQLEGLLPSAGWIKKAWEPSEEELLAVAGFDSMVFMRIFIF
;
A
#
# COMPACT_ATOMS: atom_id res chain seq x y z
N LEU A 1 2.00 27.54 -32.08
CA LEU A 1 2.12 26.06 -32.11
C LEU A 1 3.24 25.48 -31.23
N PRO A 2 4.48 26.01 -31.14
CA PRO A 2 5.58 25.37 -30.40
C PRO A 2 5.42 25.34 -28.87
N CYS A 3 4.87 26.39 -28.23
CA CYS A 3 4.63 26.40 -26.78
C CYS A 3 3.63 25.32 -26.32
N ARG A 4 2.62 24.98 -27.14
CA ARG A 4 1.64 23.93 -26.77
C ARG A 4 2.29 22.54 -26.78
N ALA A 5 3.13 22.25 -27.77
CA ALA A 5 3.89 21.00 -27.81
C ALA A 5 4.82 20.87 -26.59
N MET A 6 5.48 21.97 -26.19
CA MET A 6 6.36 22.00 -25.02
C MET A 6 5.60 21.72 -23.70
N ILE A 7 4.40 22.28 -23.51
CA ILE A 7 3.57 22.02 -22.33
C ILE A 7 3.13 20.56 -22.27
N VAL A 8 2.70 20.00 -23.41
CA VAL A 8 2.27 18.60 -23.47
C VAL A 8 3.43 17.65 -23.17
N SER A 9 4.61 17.89 -23.75
CA SER A 9 5.80 17.09 -23.46
C SER A 9 6.23 17.21 -21.99
N ALA A 10 6.24 18.41 -21.41
CA ALA A 10 6.58 18.61 -20.00
C ALA A 10 5.58 17.89 -19.06
N LEU A 11 4.29 17.98 -19.37
CA LEU A 11 3.24 17.27 -18.62
C LEU A 11 3.43 15.76 -18.72
N LEU A 12 3.69 15.24 -19.93
CA LEU A 12 3.87 13.82 -20.16
C LEU A 12 5.11 13.27 -19.44
N THR A 13 6.23 14.01 -19.47
CA THR A 13 7.43 13.64 -18.71
C THR A 13 7.15 13.62 -17.21
N SER A 14 6.47 14.64 -16.68
CA SER A 14 6.12 14.70 -15.26
C SER A 14 5.21 13.54 -14.85
N VAL A 15 4.13 13.27 -15.61
CA VAL A 15 3.22 12.14 -15.37
C VAL A 15 3.96 10.82 -15.46
N GLY A 16 4.82 10.64 -16.47
CA GLY A 16 5.61 9.42 -16.64
C GLY A 16 6.54 9.14 -15.46
N ILE A 17 7.25 10.15 -14.96
CA ILE A 17 8.12 10.02 -13.79
C ILE A 17 7.30 9.68 -12.54
N ASN A 18 6.22 10.42 -12.28
CA ASN A 18 5.36 10.17 -11.11
C ASN A 18 4.74 8.76 -11.15
N LEU A 19 4.22 8.35 -12.31
CA LEU A 19 3.66 7.01 -12.48
C LEU A 19 4.71 5.91 -12.31
N GLY A 20 5.90 6.09 -12.88
CA GLY A 20 7.02 5.17 -12.71
C GLY A 20 7.43 5.00 -11.25
N LEU A 21 7.51 6.10 -10.50
CA LEU A 21 7.78 6.08 -9.06
C LEU A 21 6.66 5.41 -8.28
N CYS A 22 5.38 5.68 -8.61
CA CYS A 22 4.24 4.99 -8.00
C CYS A 22 4.33 3.48 -8.19
N ILE A 23 4.64 3.00 -9.41
CA ILE A 23 4.80 1.57 -9.69
C ILE A 23 5.98 0.98 -8.91
N LEU A 24 7.11 1.69 -8.85
CA LEU A 24 8.29 1.28 -8.09
C LEU A 24 7.97 1.13 -6.60
N PHE A 25 7.36 2.15 -5.98
CA PHE A 25 7.00 2.11 -4.56
C PHE A 25 5.95 1.05 -4.27
N TYR A 26 4.96 0.88 -5.15
CA TYR A 26 3.98 -0.20 -5.06
C TYR A 26 4.64 -1.58 -5.07
N ALA A 27 5.61 -1.80 -5.97
CA ALA A 27 6.35 -3.06 -6.04
C ALA A 27 7.20 -3.29 -4.79
N LEU A 28 7.99 -2.28 -4.37
CA LEU A 28 8.80 -2.34 -3.16
C LEU A 28 7.95 -2.64 -1.93
N TYR A 29 6.85 -1.91 -1.73
CA TYR A 29 5.92 -2.15 -0.63
C TYR A 29 5.36 -3.58 -0.67
N SER A 30 4.95 -4.04 -1.87
CA SER A 30 4.39 -5.39 -2.06
C SER A 30 5.37 -6.50 -1.73
N ILE A 31 6.67 -6.28 -1.96
CA ILE A 31 7.74 -7.22 -1.63
C ILE A 31 8.09 -7.13 -0.15
N LEU A 32 8.42 -5.94 0.34
CA LEU A 32 8.92 -5.72 1.70
C LEU A 32 7.91 -6.16 2.77
N ARG A 33 6.61 -5.94 2.55
CA ARG A 33 5.54 -6.34 3.50
C ARG A 33 5.38 -7.85 3.66
N LYS A 34 5.84 -8.65 2.69
CA LYS A 34 5.76 -10.12 2.74
C LYS A 34 6.94 -10.75 3.48
N GLN A 35 7.99 -9.97 3.70
CA GLN A 35 9.21 -10.48 4.29
C GLN A 35 9.07 -10.60 5.81
N PRO A 36 9.43 -11.76 6.41
CA PRO A 36 9.19 -12.04 7.81
C PRO A 36 9.91 -11.09 8.76
N TRP A 37 11.10 -10.58 8.37
CA TRP A 37 11.85 -9.62 9.19
C TRP A 37 11.20 -8.23 9.27
N ASN A 38 10.35 -7.89 8.30
CA ASN A 38 9.67 -6.59 8.26
C ASN A 38 8.29 -6.62 8.93
N VAL A 39 7.89 -7.75 9.54
CA VAL A 39 6.54 -7.92 10.10
C VAL A 39 6.23 -6.88 11.19
N HIS A 40 7.23 -6.51 11.99
CA HIS A 40 7.11 -5.48 13.03
C HIS A 40 6.85 -4.08 12.45
N VAL A 41 7.25 -3.83 11.20
CA VAL A 41 7.08 -2.53 10.53
C VAL A 41 5.73 -2.47 9.82
N TYR A 42 5.37 -3.51 9.07
CA TYR A 42 4.18 -3.49 8.22
C TYR A 42 2.91 -4.02 8.88
N VAL A 43 3.03 -4.82 9.94
CA VAL A 43 1.87 -5.43 10.62
C VAL A 43 2.00 -5.36 12.16
N PRO A 44 2.37 -4.19 12.74
CA PRO A 44 2.69 -4.07 14.16
C PRO A 44 1.54 -4.47 15.08
N ARG A 45 0.30 -4.21 14.66
CA ARG A 45 -0.88 -4.56 15.45
C ARG A 45 -1.05 -6.07 15.63
N LEU A 46 -0.95 -6.84 14.54
CA LEU A 46 -1.12 -8.30 14.66
C LEU A 46 0.04 -8.93 15.44
N VAL A 47 1.22 -8.31 15.41
CA VAL A 47 2.35 -8.66 16.27
C VAL A 47 2.01 -8.38 17.74
N ALA A 48 1.49 -7.20 18.07
CA ALA A 48 1.07 -6.85 19.42
C ALA A 48 -0.04 -7.79 19.96
N GLU A 49 -0.95 -8.22 19.08
CA GLU A 49 -2.01 -9.19 19.38
C GLU A 49 -1.49 -10.65 19.41
N LYS A 50 -0.19 -10.90 19.18
CA LYS A 50 0.45 -12.22 19.05
C LYS A 50 -0.22 -13.15 18.03
N LYS A 51 -0.85 -12.56 17.01
CA LYS A 51 -1.55 -13.26 15.92
C LYS A 51 -0.63 -13.59 14.73
N VAL A 52 0.64 -13.20 14.78
CA VAL A 52 1.63 -13.52 13.74
C VAL A 52 2.74 -14.38 14.32
N LYS A 53 3.15 -15.41 13.58
CA LYS A 53 4.33 -16.22 13.91
C LYS A 53 5.59 -15.42 13.58
N GLU A 54 6.30 -14.99 14.60
CA GLU A 54 7.64 -14.40 14.48
C GLU A 54 8.66 -15.50 14.11
N GLY A 55 9.62 -15.21 13.22
CA GLY A 55 10.73 -16.14 12.91
C GLY A 55 10.57 -17.03 11.67
N GLY A 56 9.85 -16.60 10.64
CA GLY A 56 9.75 -17.34 9.37
C GLY A 56 11.01 -17.26 8.49
N HIS A 57 11.28 -18.31 7.69
CA HIS A 57 12.33 -18.30 6.67
C HIS A 57 11.98 -17.33 5.52
N PHE A 58 13.01 -16.83 4.84
CA PHE A 58 12.87 -16.05 3.62
C PHE A 58 12.05 -16.81 2.57
N GLN A 59 11.00 -16.18 2.05
CA GLN A 59 10.15 -16.76 1.01
C GLN A 59 10.48 -16.08 -0.32
N LEU A 60 11.09 -16.82 -1.24
CA LEU A 60 11.36 -16.38 -2.62
C LEU A 60 10.06 -16.00 -3.36
N GLU A 61 8.96 -16.70 -3.06
CA GLU A 61 7.60 -16.38 -3.53
C GLU A 61 7.15 -14.97 -3.08
N GLY A 62 7.72 -14.46 -2.00
CA GLY A 62 7.48 -13.11 -1.47
C GLY A 62 8.15 -11.99 -2.27
N LEU A 63 9.06 -12.30 -3.21
CA LEU A 63 9.70 -11.31 -4.09
C LEU A 63 8.83 -10.90 -5.29
N LEU A 64 7.77 -11.65 -5.59
CA LEU A 64 6.81 -11.26 -6.62
C LEU A 64 5.89 -10.17 -6.07
N PRO A 65 5.84 -8.97 -6.67
CA PRO A 65 4.88 -7.95 -6.28
C PRO A 65 3.46 -8.48 -6.53
N SER A 66 2.53 -8.26 -5.60
CA SER A 66 1.16 -8.76 -5.69
C SER A 66 0.15 -7.72 -5.26
N ALA A 67 -0.98 -7.64 -5.97
CA ALA A 67 -2.10 -6.75 -5.64
C ALA A 67 -3.05 -7.31 -4.57
N GLY A 68 -2.84 -8.53 -4.10
CA GLY A 68 -3.77 -9.18 -3.15
C GLY A 68 -3.98 -8.40 -1.85
N TRP A 69 -3.03 -7.55 -1.46
CA TRP A 69 -3.19 -6.69 -0.28
C TRP A 69 -4.15 -5.53 -0.49
N ILE A 70 -4.30 -5.02 -1.72
CA ILE A 70 -5.28 -3.98 -2.05
C ILE A 70 -6.68 -4.57 -1.88
N LYS A 71 -6.92 -5.74 -2.47
CA LYS A 71 -8.21 -6.44 -2.33
C LYS A 71 -8.54 -6.67 -0.85
N LYS A 72 -7.60 -7.21 -0.08
CA LYS A 72 -7.76 -7.43 1.36
C LYS A 72 -7.98 -6.14 2.17
N ALA A 73 -7.48 -5.00 1.70
CA ALA A 73 -7.71 -3.71 2.37
C ALA A 73 -9.12 -3.16 2.13
N TRP A 74 -9.82 -3.65 1.10
CA TRP A 74 -11.19 -3.28 0.73
C TRP A 74 -12.25 -4.27 1.21
N GLU A 75 -11.85 -5.45 1.69
CA GLU A 75 -12.75 -6.48 2.21
C GLU A 75 -13.45 -6.12 3.53
N PRO A 76 -12.83 -5.41 4.50
CA PRO A 76 -13.46 -5.13 5.79
C PRO A 76 -14.70 -4.21 5.69
N SER A 77 -15.74 -4.51 6.47
CA SER A 77 -16.93 -3.66 6.60
C SER A 77 -16.64 -2.39 7.40
N GLU A 78 -17.54 -1.40 7.34
CA GLU A 78 -17.40 -0.19 8.15
C GLU A 78 -17.43 -0.49 9.65
N GLU A 79 -18.25 -1.44 10.09
CA GLU A 79 -18.33 -1.87 11.48
C GLU A 79 -17.03 -2.54 11.93
N GLU A 80 -16.43 -3.37 11.07
CA GLU A 80 -15.13 -3.98 11.32
C GLU A 80 -14.02 -2.93 11.37
N LEU A 81 -14.00 -1.97 10.44
CA LEU A 81 -13.05 -0.85 10.45
C LEU A 81 -13.20 0.03 11.68
N LEU A 82 -14.43 0.29 12.13
CA LEU A 82 -14.68 1.07 13.35
C LEU A 82 -14.20 0.32 14.59
N ALA A 83 -14.48 -0.98 14.70
CA ALA A 83 -14.04 -1.82 15.80
C ALA A 83 -12.52 -1.98 15.85
N VAL A 84 -11.88 -2.06 14.67
CA VAL A 84 -10.45 -2.25 14.55
C VAL A 84 -9.73 -0.91 14.67
N ALA A 85 -9.96 0.04 13.77
CA ALA A 85 -9.18 1.26 13.63
C ALA A 85 -9.71 2.46 14.43
N GLY A 86 -10.90 2.36 15.03
CA GLY A 86 -11.52 3.44 15.81
C GLY A 86 -12.23 4.49 14.96
N PHE A 87 -12.91 5.41 15.65
CA PHE A 87 -13.78 6.41 15.03
C PHE A 87 -13.01 7.42 14.16
N ASP A 88 -11.89 7.95 14.64
CA ASP A 88 -11.11 8.96 13.91
C ASP A 88 -10.61 8.43 12.56
N SER A 89 -10.16 7.17 12.53
CA SER A 89 -9.74 6.49 11.30
C SER A 89 -10.89 6.32 10.31
N MET A 90 -12.09 6.02 10.80
CA MET A 90 -13.28 5.87 9.96
C MET A 90 -13.67 7.23 9.35
N VAL A 91 -13.75 8.28 10.16
CA VAL A 91 -14.03 9.65 9.68
C VAL A 91 -12.98 10.09 8.65
N PHE A 92 -11.70 9.81 8.88
CA PHE A 92 -10.64 10.12 7.92
C PHE A 92 -10.83 9.39 6.58
N MET A 93 -11.15 8.09 6.60
CA MET A 93 -11.44 7.31 5.38
C MET A 93 -12.63 7.90 4.60
N ARG A 94 -13.65 8.41 5.31
CA ARG A 94 -14.80 9.06 4.68
C ARG A 94 -14.43 10.32 3.89
N ILE A 95 -13.31 10.99 4.16
CA ILE A 95 -12.90 12.16 3.36
C ILE A 95 -12.56 11.78 1.91
N PHE A 96 -12.13 10.54 1.66
CA PHE A 96 -11.70 10.09 0.33
C PHE A 96 -12.77 9.30 -0.44
N ILE A 97 -13.72 8.69 0.26
CA ILE A 97 -14.76 7.83 -0.32
C ILE A 97 -16.05 8.61 -0.62
N PHE A 98 -16.28 9.73 0.10
CA PHE A 98 -17.42 10.64 -0.11
C PHE A 98 -17.06 11.75 -1.10
#